data_AF-A0A0M0C077-F1
#
_entry.id   AF-A0A0M0C077-F1
#
_cell.length_a   1.000
_cell.length_b   1.000
_cell.length_c   1.000
_cell.angle_alpha   90.00
_cell.angle_beta   90.00
_cell.angle_gamma   90.00
#
_symmetry.space_group_name_H-M   'P 1'
#
loop_
_entity.id
_entity.type
_entity.pdbx_description
1 polymer ?
#
loop_
_entity_poly.entity_id
_entity_poly.type
_entity_poly.pdbx_seq_one_letter_code
_entity_poly.pdbx_strand_id
1 'polypeptide(L)' 'MPHKDRKIRRYRGSRTHGYGQIGQHRCRGGRGGTGKAGLDKHKWTFVLKND' A
#
# COMPACT_ATOMS: atom_id res chain seq x y z
N MET A 1 -17.70 -4.00 6.27
CA MET A 1 -17.19 -4.55 7.55
C MET A 1 -17.85 -3.81 8.69
N PRO A 2 -18.47 -4.51 9.65
CA PRO A 2 -18.93 -3.90 10.89
C PRO A 2 -17.80 -3.08 11.52
N HIS A 3 -18.13 -1.95 12.16
CA HIS A 3 -17.12 -1.07 12.73
C HIS A 3 -16.21 -1.82 13.72
N LYS A 4 -16.77 -2.79 14.45
CA LYS A 4 -16.07 -3.59 15.46
C LYS A 4 -14.94 -4.43 14.85
N ASP A 5 -15.12 -4.94 13.64
CA ASP A 5 -14.17 -5.87 13.01
C ASP A 5 -13.09 -5.16 12.18
N ARG A 6 -13.16 -3.82 12.05
CA ARG A 6 -12.13 -3.05 11.36
C ARG A 6 -10.79 -3.22 12.07
N LYS A 7 -9.74 -3.53 11.31
CA LYS A 7 -8.35 -3.66 11.82
C LYS A 7 -7.97 -2.51 12.76
N ILE A 8 -8.41 -1.29 12.44
CA ILE A 8 -8.16 -0.07 13.21
C ILE A 8 -8.42 -0.25 14.70
N ARG A 9 -9.46 -0.99 15.10
CA ARG A 9 -9.81 -1.22 16.52
C ARG A 9 -8.74 -2.04 17.25
N ARG A 10 -8.21 -3.10 16.62
CA ARG A 10 -7.15 -3.95 17.16
C ARG A 10 -5.78 -3.27 17.17
N TYR A 11 -5.53 -2.39 16.20
CA TYR A 11 -4.24 -1.69 16.06
C TYR A 11 -4.14 -0.37 16.84
N ARG A 12 -5.14 0.03 17.64
CA ARG A 12 -5.00 1.21 18.53
C ARG A 12 -3.89 0.97 19.55
N GLY A 13 -3.01 1.95 19.74
CA GLY A 13 -1.80 1.79 20.58
C GLY A 13 -0.62 1.13 19.86
N SER A 14 -0.80 0.58 18.66
CA SER A 14 0.34 0.18 17.83
C SER A 14 0.99 1.40 17.19
N ARG A 15 2.33 1.44 17.18
CA ARG A 15 3.08 2.62 16.71
C ARG A 15 2.90 2.93 15.23
N THR A 16 2.67 1.92 14.39
CA THR A 16 2.69 2.07 12.92
C THR A 16 1.47 1.53 12.21
N HIS A 17 0.46 1.02 12.94
CA HIS A 17 -0.75 0.44 12.34
C HIS A 17 -0.48 -0.64 11.26
N GLY A 18 0.67 -1.31 11.35
CA GLY A 18 1.12 -2.36 10.43
C GLY A 18 1.86 -1.87 9.19
N TYR A 19 2.20 -0.57 9.07
CA TYR A 19 2.88 -0.02 7.89
C TYR A 19 4.42 -0.08 7.93
N GLY A 20 5.00 -0.82 8.87
CA GLY A 20 6.45 -0.89 9.10
C GLY A 20 6.99 0.38 9.76
N GLN A 21 8.26 0.38 10.21
CA GLN A 21 8.88 1.55 10.87
C GLN A 21 9.49 2.53 9.87
N ILE A 22 10.11 2.03 8.79
CA ILE A 22 10.99 2.81 7.90
C ILE A 22 10.23 3.36 6.68
N GLY A 23 9.54 2.48 5.95
CA GLY A 23 8.88 2.82 4.69
C GLY A 23 7.61 3.65 4.84
N GLN A 24 6.82 3.39 5.90
CA GLN A 24 5.52 4.00 6.24
C GLN A 24 4.50 4.08 5.09
N HIS A 25 3.24 4.29 5.43
CA HIS A 25 2.21 4.48 4.41
C HIS A 25 2.18 5.94 3.93
N ARG A 26 2.93 6.21 2.87
CA ARG A 26 3.03 7.53 2.23
C ARG A 26 2.08 7.67 1.04
N CYS A 27 2.01 8.87 0.48
CA CYS A 27 1.12 9.25 -0.63
C CYS A 27 1.50 8.59 -1.97
N ARG A 28 1.24 9.26 -3.10
CA ARG A 28 1.39 8.71 -4.47
C ARG A 28 2.81 8.20 -4.78
N GLY A 29 3.84 8.84 -4.22
CA GLY A 29 5.23 8.42 -4.40
C GLY A 29 5.51 7.00 -3.88
N GLY A 30 4.95 6.63 -2.72
CA GLY A 30 5.12 5.29 -2.15
C GLY A 30 4.46 4.17 -2.96
N ARG A 31 3.50 4.51 -3.83
CA ARG A 31 2.80 3.58 -4.74
C ARG A 31 3.46 3.48 -6.12
N GLY A 32 4.49 4.30 -6.39
CA GLY A 32 5.09 4.42 -7.72
C GLY A 32 4.13 4.96 -8.78
N GLY A 33 3.29 5.95 -8.42
CA GLY A 33 2.31 6.56 -9.32
C GLY A 33 0.85 6.24 -8.98
N THR A 34 -0.09 6.84 -9.72
CA THR A 34 -1.54 6.61 -9.55
C THR A 34 -2.08 5.79 -10.73
N GLY A 35 -2.95 4.81 -10.47
CA GLY A 35 -3.53 3.97 -11.52
C GLY A 35 -2.48 3.18 -12.30
N LYS A 36 -2.61 3.15 -13.62
CA LYS A 36 -1.74 2.44 -14.59
C LYS A 36 -0.40 3.15 -14.86
N ALA A 37 0.01 4.10 -14.03
CA ALA A 37 1.26 4.83 -14.22
C ALA A 37 2.49 3.90 -14.13
N GLY A 38 3.37 4.00 -15.13
CA GLY A 38 4.65 3.28 -15.18
C GLY A 38 4.55 1.83 -15.62
N LEU A 39 3.39 1.38 -16.12
CA LEU A 39 3.24 0.03 -16.67
C LEU A 39 4.21 -0.21 -17.83
N ASP A 40 4.53 0.80 -18.62
CA ASP A 40 5.53 0.78 -19.70
C ASP A 40 6.97 1.10 -19.23
N LYS A 41 7.18 1.30 -17.93
CA LYS A 41 8.46 1.73 -17.32
C LYS A 41 8.80 0.91 -16.08
N HIS A 42 8.83 1.53 -14.90
CA HIS A 42 9.24 0.93 -13.63
C HIS A 42 8.26 -0.11 -13.06
N LYS A 43 7.10 -0.34 -13.70
CA LYS A 43 6.16 -1.42 -13.40
C LYS A 43 5.96 -2.40 -14.56
N TRP A 44 6.83 -2.37 -15.59
CA TRP A 44 6.73 -3.29 -16.74
C TRP A 44 6.84 -4.77 -16.36
N THR A 45 7.63 -5.08 -15.31
CA THR A 45 7.71 -6.44 -14.76
C THR A 45 6.37 -6.97 -14.28
N PHE A 46 5.47 -6.11 -13.80
CA PHE A 46 4.12 -6.51 -13.40
C PHE A 46 3.28 -6.90 -14.63
N VAL A 47 3.39 -6.15 -15.73
CA VAL A 47 2.69 -6.45 -16.99
C VAL A 47 3.15 -7.80 -17.52
N LEU A 48 4.46 -7.99 -17.70
CA LEU A 48 5.03 -9.23 -18.23
C LEU A 48 4.66 -10.50 -17.44
N LYS A 49 4.36 -10.36 -16.14
CA LYS A 49 4.08 -11.50 -15.26
C LYS A 49 2.58 -11.81 -15.13
N ASN A 50 1.71 -10.83 -15.35
CA ASN A 50 0.28 -10.93 -15.07
C ASN A 50 -0.61 -10.73 -16.31
N ASP A 51 -0.04 -10.36 -17.47
CA ASP A 51 -0.61 -10.69 -18.79
C ASP A 51 -0.41 -12.18 -19.09
#